data_AF-A0A3M0LXA5-F1
#
_entry.id   AF-A0A3M0LXA5-F1
#
_cell.length_a   1.000
_cell.length_b   1.000
_cell.length_c   1.000
_cell.angle_alpha   90.00
_cell.angle_beta   90.00
_cell.angle_gamma   90.00
#
_symmetry.space_group_name_H-M   'P 1'
#
loop_
_entity.id
_entity.type
_entity.pdbx_description
1 polymer ?
#
loop_
_entity_poly.entity_id
_entity_poly.type
_entity_poly.pdbx_seq_one_letter_code
_entity_poly.pdbx_strand_id
1 'polypeptide(L)'
;MPFKPLREAEMRLVAARHGAVFGITFDQESLEGIEALAAVIRLTRGNLRLVERLLAQMRRIMDINAAAEVTLEVVEAARDRLVIGPGD
;
A
#
# COMPACT_ATOMS: atom_id res chain seq x y z
N MET A 1 20.23 4.25 19.96
CA MET A 1 20.51 3.95 18.54
C MET A 1 19.84 5.04 17.70
N PRO A 2 20.50 5.65 16.70
CA PRO A 2 19.83 6.61 15.83
C PRO A 2 18.78 5.90 14.97
N PHE A 3 17.70 6.62 14.64
CA PHE A 3 16.71 6.16 13.68
C PHE A 3 17.36 5.95 12.30
N LYS A 4 17.18 4.76 11.72
CA LYS A 4 17.67 4.43 10.38
C LYS A 4 16.46 4.37 9.43
N PRO A 5 16.35 5.28 8.45
CA PRO A 5 15.27 5.23 7.47
C PRO A 5 15.37 3.94 6.64
N LEU A 6 14.22 3.35 6.32
CA LEU A 6 14.13 2.14 5.50
C LEU A 6 14.59 2.44 4.07
N ARG A 7 15.42 1.55 3.51
CA ARG A 7 15.80 1.53 2.09
C ARG A 7 14.64 1.03 1.25
N GLU A 8 14.69 1.26 -0.06
CA GLU A 8 13.60 0.87 -0.98
C GLU A 8 13.26 -0.63 -0.89
N ALA A 9 14.27 -1.50 -0.87
CA ALA A 9 14.06 -2.95 -0.72
C ALA A 9 13.41 -3.32 0.62
N GLU A 10 13.80 -2.64 1.70
CA GLU A 10 13.22 -2.85 3.03
C GLU A 10 11.76 -2.35 3.05
N MET A 11 11.46 -1.25 2.37
CA MET A 11 10.10 -0.74 2.19
C MET A 11 9.21 -1.68 1.38
N ARG A 12 9.72 -2.30 0.31
CA ARG A 12 8.99 -3.32 -0.47
C ARG A 12 8.61 -4.51 0.41
N LEU A 13 9.56 -5.02 1.20
CA LEU A 13 9.32 -6.12 2.13
C LEU A 13 8.26 -5.76 3.18
N VAL A 14 8.37 -4.58 3.78
CA VAL A 14 7.42 -4.10 4.79
C VAL A 14 6.03 -3.92 4.18
N ALA A 15 5.91 -3.25 3.03
CA ALA A 15 4.62 -3.05 2.37
C ALA A 15 3.94 -4.38 1.98
N ALA A 16 4.69 -5.34 1.43
CA ALA A 16 4.16 -6.67 1.10
C ALA A 16 3.73 -7.45 2.36
N ARG A 17 4.54 -7.43 3.42
CA ARG A 17 4.23 -8.11 4.68
C ARG A 17 2.99 -7.53 5.36
N HIS A 18 2.86 -6.20 5.37
CA HIS A 18 1.68 -5.54 5.92
C HIS A 18 0.45 -5.78 5.03
N GLY A 19 0.62 -5.85 3.70
CA GLY A 19 -0.44 -6.26 2.78
C GLY A 19 -1.09 -7.57 3.23
N ALA A 20 -0.27 -8.59 3.53
CA ALA A 20 -0.75 -9.89 3.98
C ALA A 20 -1.58 -9.83 5.30
N VAL A 21 -1.28 -8.89 6.21
CA VAL A 21 -2.09 -8.67 7.43
C VAL A 21 -3.50 -8.19 7.07
N PHE A 22 -3.63 -7.41 6.01
CA PHE A 22 -4.92 -7.01 5.44
C PHE A 22 -5.42 -8.03 4.39
N GLY A 23 -4.76 -9.17 4.24
CA GLY A 23 -5.00 -10.21 3.21
C GLY A 23 -4.75 -9.77 1.76
N ILE A 24 -4.12 -8.61 1.55
CA ILE A 24 -3.76 -8.09 0.24
C ILE A 24 -2.46 -8.75 -0.17
N THR A 25 -2.46 -9.40 -1.32
CA THR A 25 -1.26 -9.98 -1.92
C THR A 25 -0.92 -9.20 -3.18
N PHE A 26 0.27 -8.60 -3.20
CA PHE A 26 0.83 -8.03 -4.42
C PHE A 26 1.49 -9.18 -5.18
N ASP A 27 0.97 -9.48 -6.36
CA ASP A 27 1.63 -10.40 -7.26
C ASP A 27 2.90 -9.72 -7.81
N GLN A 28 4.06 -10.34 -7.56
CA GLN A 28 5.34 -9.81 -8.00
C GLN A 28 5.75 -10.33 -9.38
N GLU A 29 4.94 -11.21 -9.97
CA GLU A 29 5.14 -11.75 -11.32
C GLU A 29 4.25 -11.05 -12.36
N SER A 30 3.19 -10.34 -11.93
CA SER A 30 2.36 -9.49 -12.79
C SER A 30 2.81 -8.03 -12.80
N LEU A 31 2.61 -7.36 -13.95
CA LEU A 31 2.93 -5.94 -14.10
C LEU A 31 2.07 -5.10 -13.16
N GLU A 32 0.78 -5.43 -13.07
CA GLU A 32 -0.22 -4.74 -12.26
C GLU A 32 0.14 -4.77 -10.77
N GLY A 33 0.57 -5.93 -10.25
CA GLY A 33 0.97 -6.08 -8.86
C GLY A 33 2.30 -5.37 -8.53
N ILE A 34 3.27 -5.41 -9.46
CA ILE A 34 4.53 -4.65 -9.35
C ILE A 34 4.25 -3.14 -9.31
N GLU A 35 3.40 -2.64 -10.21
CA GLU A 35 3.04 -1.22 -10.30
C GLU A 35 2.26 -0.76 -9.06
N ALA A 36 1.29 -1.55 -8.60
CA ALA A 36 0.51 -1.26 -7.42
C ALA A 36 1.41 -1.18 -6.16
N LEU A 37 2.32 -2.14 -5.98
CA LEU A 37 3.28 -2.13 -4.86
C LEU A 37 4.17 -0.88 -4.92
N ALA A 38 4.68 -0.54 -6.11
CA ALA A 38 5.52 0.64 -6.30
C ALA A 38 4.74 1.94 -6.02
N ALA A 39 3.46 2.01 -6.41
CA ALA A 39 2.59 3.15 -6.13
C ALA A 39 2.35 3.34 -4.63
N VAL A 40 2.06 2.26 -3.89
CA VAL A 40 1.91 2.30 -2.42
C VAL A 40 3.16 2.87 -1.75
N ILE A 41 4.35 2.44 -2.15
CA ILE A 41 5.61 2.92 -1.59
C ILE A 41 5.83 4.40 -1.89
N ARG A 42 5.60 4.84 -3.14
CA ARG A 42 5.78 6.25 -3.54
C ARG A 42 4.81 7.18 -2.83
N LEU A 43 3.53 6.80 -2.73
CA LEU A 43 2.49 7.61 -2.10
C LEU A 43 2.72 7.78 -0.60
N THR A 44 3.24 6.74 0.05
CA THR A 44 3.42 6.74 1.51
C THR A 44 4.78 7.29 1.92
N ARG A 45 5.76 7.39 1.01
CA ARG A 45 7.13 7.88 1.23
C ARG A 45 7.82 7.22 2.43
N GLY A 46 7.49 5.94 2.69
CA GLY A 46 8.04 5.20 3.83
C GLY A 46 7.34 5.44 5.17
N ASN A 47 6.26 6.21 5.22
CA ASN A 47 5.45 6.38 6.43
C ASN A 47 4.59 5.13 6.65
N LEU A 48 5.05 4.25 7.55
CA LEU A 48 4.39 2.97 7.81
C LEU A 48 2.92 3.12 8.23
N ARG A 49 2.60 4.12 9.05
CA ARG A 49 1.22 4.43 9.44
C ARG A 49 0.37 4.79 8.22
N LEU A 50 0.92 5.50 7.26
CA LEU A 50 0.23 5.81 6.00
C LEU A 50 0.10 4.57 5.11
N VAL A 51 1.10 3.68 5.08
CA VAL A 51 1.02 2.38 4.39
C VAL A 51 -0.13 1.54 4.93
N GLU A 52 -0.21 1.35 6.24
CA GLU A 52 -1.28 0.57 6.87
C GLU A 52 -2.66 1.14 6.59
N ARG A 53 -2.80 2.47 6.66
CA ARG A 53 -4.06 3.15 6.36
C ARG A 53 -4.45 2.98 4.89
N LEU A 54 -3.49 3.07 3.96
CA LEU A 54 -3.74 2.88 2.54
C LEU A 54 -4.15 1.44 2.24
N LEU A 55 -3.43 0.45 2.78
CA LEU A 55 -3.77 -0.97 2.64
C LEU A 55 -5.15 -1.30 3.19
N ALA A 56 -5.53 -0.73 4.34
CA ALA A 56 -6.88 -0.92 4.88
C ALA A 56 -7.97 -0.35 3.95
N GLN A 57 -7.74 0.80 3.30
CA GLN A 57 -8.67 1.35 2.32
C GLN A 57 -8.71 0.52 1.02
N MET A 58 -7.57 0.04 0.55
CA MET A 58 -7.49 -0.87 -0.60
C MET A 58 -8.34 -2.12 -0.36
N ARG A 59 -8.18 -2.78 0.78
CA ARG A 59 -8.98 -3.96 1.14
C ARG A 59 -10.48 -3.65 1.09
N ARG A 60 -10.91 -2.56 1.74
CA ARG A 60 -12.32 -2.16 1.73
C ARG A 60 -12.85 -1.93 0.31
N ILE A 61 -12.06 -1.32 -0.56
CA ILE A 61 -12.44 -1.09 -1.96
C ILE A 61 -12.52 -2.41 -2.73
N MET A 62 -11.56 -3.31 -2.54
CA MET A 62 -11.58 -4.63 -3.17
C MET A 62 -12.81 -5.43 -2.76
N ASP A 63 -13.13 -5.45 -1.46
CA ASP A 63 -14.29 -6.19 -0.93
C ASP A 63 -15.62 -5.63 -1.47
N ILE A 64 -15.76 -4.31 -1.54
CA ILE A 64 -16.97 -3.64 -2.05
C ILE A 64 -17.16 -3.92 -3.55
N ASN A 65 -16.07 -3.92 -4.32
CA ASN A 65 -16.12 -4.05 -5.78
C ASN A 65 -15.90 -5.49 -6.26
N ALA A 66 -15.79 -6.46 -5.35
CA ALA A 66 -15.42 -7.85 -5.66
C ALA A 66 -14.15 -7.96 -6.53
N ALA A 67 -13.19 -7.05 -6.33
CA ALA A 67 -11.93 -7.06 -7.07
C ALA A 67 -11.04 -8.19 -6.53
N ALA A 68 -10.70 -9.13 -7.41
CA ALA A 68 -9.86 -10.28 -7.07
C ALA A 68 -8.36 -9.92 -7.02
N GLU A 69 -7.96 -8.90 -7.77
CA GLU A 69 -6.56 -8.55 -8.00
C GLU A 69 -6.23 -7.14 -7.50
N VAL A 70 -4.97 -6.96 -7.11
CA VAL A 70 -4.46 -5.66 -6.67
C VAL A 70 -3.92 -4.93 -7.89
N THR A 71 -4.60 -3.85 -8.28
CA THR A 71 -4.24 -3.03 -9.43
C THR A 71 -3.88 -1.61 -9.00
N LEU A 72 -3.28 -0.85 -9.92
CA LEU A 72 -3.02 0.57 -9.71
C LEU A 72 -4.31 1.35 -9.43
N GLU A 73 -5.41 1.01 -10.09
CA GLU A 73 -6.71 1.68 -9.91
C GLU A 73 -7.25 1.50 -8.47
N VAL A 74 -7.08 0.31 -7.88
CA VAL A 74 -7.42 0.06 -6.46
C VAL A 74 -6.59 0.96 -5.54
N VAL A 75 -5.30 1.12 -5.82
CA VAL A 75 -4.39 1.98 -5.04
C VAL A 75 -4.81 3.44 -5.14
N GLU A 76 -5.14 3.92 -6.34
CA GLU A 76 -5.56 5.31 -6.57
C GLU A 76 -6.92 5.61 -5.92
N ALA A 77 -7.89 4.71 -6.07
CA ALA A 77 -9.18 4.84 -5.41
C ALA A 77 -9.06 4.83 -3.87
N ALA A 78 -8.11 4.06 -3.33
CA ALA A 78 -7.82 4.03 -1.90
C ALA A 78 -7.16 5.32 -1.41
N ARG A 79 -6.24 5.89 -2.22
CA ARG A 79 -5.60 7.17 -1.95
C ARG A 79 -6.64 8.29 -1.86
N ASP A 80 -7.60 8.33 -2.78
CA ASP A 80 -8.59 9.41 -2.84
C ASP A 80 -9.56 9.41 -1.64
N ARG A 81 -9.74 8.24 -1.01
CA ARG A 81 -10.50 8.11 0.26
C ARG A 81 -9.67 8.38 1.50
N LEU A 82 -8.37 8.58 1.35
CA LEU A 82 -7.45 8.71 2.46
C LEU A 82 -7.44 10.15 2.97
N VAL A 83 -8.24 10.43 4.00
CA VAL A 83 -8.23 11.73 4.68
C VAL A 83 -6.89 11.91 5.40
N ILE A 84 -5.98 12.69 4.82
CA ILE A 84 -4.76 13.12 5.50
C ILE A 84 -5.14 14.35 6.32
N GLY A 85 -5.29 14.19 7.64
CA GLY A 85 -5.45 15.35 8.52
C GLY A 85 -4.25 16.29 8.37
N PRO A 86 -4.41 17.61 8.56
CA PRO A 86 -3.26 18.53 8.57
C PRO A 86 -2.24 17.96 9.55
N GLY A 87 -1.02 17.74 9.08
CA GLY A 87 0.05 17.25 9.94
C GLY A 87 0.29 18.28 11.04
N ASP A 88 0.18 17.85 12.30
CA ASP A 88 0.69 18.61 13.44
C ASP A 88 2.20 18.87 13.30
#